data_AF-A0A1U7GQJ3-F1
#
_entry.id   AF-A0A1U7GQJ3-F1
#
_cell.length_a   1.000
_cell.length_b   1.000
_cell.length_c   1.000
_cell.angle_alpha   90.00
_cell.angle_beta   90.00
_cell.angle_gamma   90.00
#
_symmetry.space_group_name_H-M   'P 1'
#
loop_
_entity.id
_entity.type
_entity.pdbx_description
1 polymer ?
#
loop_
_entity_poly.entity_id
_entity_poly.type
_entity_poly.pdbx_seq_one_letter_code
_entity_poly.pdbx_strand_id
1 'polypeptide(L)'
;MIAPPENPHPLVVHWLKRHRSAVSFVLHMIGIPPTILGALLLAVYVFQMSFPVFVTAVGMFAAGFALQFAGHYLEGTDPGEVIYFKRLFGVPYVEFPSGHGPFHEPTAASTADAGGESAGGSGTP
;
A
#
# COMPACT_ATOMS: atom_id res chain seq x y z
N MET A 1 -35.55 1.80 8.70
CA MET A 1 -34.50 2.85 8.67
C MET A 1 -33.17 2.13 8.57
N ILE A 2 -32.41 2.37 7.50
CA ILE A 2 -31.06 1.81 7.35
C ILE A 2 -30.15 2.64 8.25
N ALA A 3 -29.41 2.01 9.15
CA ALA A 3 -28.43 2.72 9.98
C ALA A 3 -27.40 3.41 9.06
N PRO A 4 -27.02 4.67 9.31
CA PRO A 4 -25.97 5.31 8.54
C PRO A 4 -24.67 4.49 8.65
N PRO A 5 -23.87 4.40 7.58
CA PRO A 5 -22.64 3.64 7.60
C PRO A 5 -21.70 4.19 8.69
N GLU A 6 -21.10 3.30 9.46
CA GLU A 6 -20.11 3.68 10.47
C GLU A 6 -18.87 4.28 9.80
N ASN A 7 -18.22 5.20 10.52
CA ASN A 7 -16.95 5.73 10.05
C ASN A 7 -15.91 4.61 9.94
N PRO A 8 -15.14 4.55 8.84
CA PRO A 8 -14.15 3.50 8.65
C PRO A 8 -13.08 3.57 9.74
N HIS A 9 -12.67 2.40 10.23
CA HIS A 9 -11.66 2.32 11.29
C HIS A 9 -10.34 3.00 10.84
N PRO A 10 -9.66 3.77 11.72
CA PRO A 10 -8.44 4.50 11.35
C PRO A 10 -7.35 3.63 10.71
N LEU A 11 -7.23 2.36 11.11
CA LEU A 11 -6.30 1.40 10.50
C LEU A 11 -6.62 1.12 9.03
N VAL A 12 -7.89 0.99 8.69
CA VAL A 12 -8.33 0.74 7.31
C VAL A 12 -8.02 1.98 6.46
N VAL A 13 -8.30 3.17 7.00
CA VAL A 13 -8.00 4.45 6.34
C VAL A 13 -6.50 4.61 6.11
N HIS A 14 -5.66 4.30 7.11
CA HIS A 14 -4.21 4.36 6.98
C HIS A 14 -3.69 3.34 5.96
N TRP A 15 -4.21 2.10 6.00
CA TRP A 15 -3.84 1.07 5.05
C TRP A 15 -4.20 1.45 3.61
N LEU A 16 -5.40 1.99 3.37
CA LEU A 16 -5.82 2.50 2.05
C LEU A 16 -4.95 3.66 1.55
N LYS A 17 -4.52 4.56 2.45
CA LYS A 17 -3.63 5.68 2.09
C LYS A 17 -2.24 5.21 1.66
N ARG A 18 -1.79 4.07 2.18
CA ARG A 18 -0.47 3.51 1.89
C ARG A 18 -0.42 2.69 0.60
N HIS A 19 -1.52 2.04 0.24
CA HIS A 19 -1.63 1.19 -0.96
C HIS A 19 -2.48 1.89 -2.01
N ARG A 20 -1.99 3.01 -2.55
CA ARG A 20 -2.75 3.75 -3.57
C ARG A 20 -2.64 3.04 -4.91
N SER A 21 -1.49 2.51 -5.28
CA SER A 21 -1.33 1.85 -6.58
C SER A 21 -2.18 0.56 -6.66
N ALA A 22 -2.86 0.37 -7.79
CA ALA A 22 -3.68 -0.82 -8.01
C ALA A 22 -2.85 -2.11 -7.95
N VAL A 23 -1.60 -2.06 -8.40
CA VAL A 23 -0.66 -3.19 -8.36
C VAL A 23 -0.33 -3.58 -6.92
N SER A 24 0.11 -2.63 -6.09
CA SER A 24 0.43 -2.90 -4.68
C SER A 24 -0.81 -3.38 -3.92
N PHE A 25 -1.96 -2.76 -4.15
CA PHE A 25 -3.23 -3.16 -3.53
C PHE A 25 -3.61 -4.61 -3.88
N VAL A 26 -3.58 -4.98 -5.16
CA VAL A 26 -3.94 -6.34 -5.61
C VAL A 26 -2.94 -7.37 -5.08
N LEU A 27 -1.64 -7.07 -5.12
CA LEU A 27 -0.61 -7.95 -4.59
C LEU A 27 -0.77 -8.18 -3.08
N HIS A 28 -1.19 -7.15 -2.33
CA HIS A 28 -1.52 -7.32 -0.91
C HIS A 28 -2.80 -8.13 -0.70
N MET A 29 -3.86 -7.88 -1.48
CA MET A 29 -5.10 -8.68 -1.38
C MET A 29 -4.87 -10.16 -1.64
N ILE A 30 -3.94 -10.50 -2.54
CA ILE A 30 -3.56 -11.89 -2.82
C ILE A 30 -2.52 -12.41 -1.80
N GLY A 31 -1.60 -11.57 -1.33
CA GLY A 31 -0.49 -11.97 -0.46
C GLY A 31 -0.86 -12.11 1.02
N ILE A 32 -1.79 -11.30 1.54
CA ILE A 32 -2.20 -11.33 2.96
C ILE A 32 -2.82 -12.70 3.34
N PRO A 33 -3.82 -13.25 2.60
CA PRO A 33 -4.44 -14.52 2.97
C PRO A 33 -3.47 -15.70 3.14
N PRO A 34 -2.57 -16.01 2.18
CA PRO A 34 -1.61 -17.11 2.35
C PRO A 34 -0.58 -16.82 3.43
N THR A 35 -0.22 -15.55 3.68
CA THR A 35 0.69 -15.20 4.79
C THR A 35 0.07 -15.53 6.14
N ILE A 36 -1.19 -15.11 6.35
CA ILE A 36 -1.94 -15.42 7.58
C ILE A 36 -2.12 -16.92 7.73
N LEU A 37 -2.52 -17.61 6.65
CA LEU A 37 -2.74 -19.05 6.68
C LEU A 37 -1.45 -19.83 6.96
N GLY A 38 -0.33 -19.44 6.34
CA GLY A 38 0.98 -20.03 6.62
C GLY A 38 1.41 -19.86 8.08
N ALA A 39 1.20 -18.67 8.66
CA ALA A 39 1.48 -18.43 10.07
C ALA A 39 0.60 -19.29 11.00
N LEU A 40 -0.70 -19.41 10.71
CA LEU A 40 -1.61 -20.27 11.47
C LEU A 40 -1.23 -21.77 11.34
N LEU A 41 -0.81 -22.21 10.15
CA LEU A 41 -0.36 -23.58 9.93
C LEU A 41 0.96 -23.91 10.65
N LEU A 42 1.84 -22.92 10.85
CA LEU A 42 3.03 -23.12 11.69
C LEU A 42 2.64 -23.45 13.13
N ALA A 43 1.60 -22.82 13.68
CA ALA A 43 1.09 -23.17 15.00
C ALA A 43 0.54 -24.61 15.04
N VAL A 44 -0.16 -25.06 13.98
CA VAL A 44 -0.61 -26.46 13.85
C VAL A 44 0.56 -27.43 13.75
N TYR A 45 1.59 -27.08 13.00
CA TYR A 45 2.81 -27.89 12.88
C TYR A 45 3.46 -28.16 14.24
N VAL A 46 3.54 -27.17 15.14
CA VAL A 46 4.15 -27.33 16.47
C VAL A 46 3.51 -28.47 17.27
N PHE A 47 2.21 -28.73 17.09
CA PHE A 47 1.52 -29.84 17.77
C PHE A 47 1.61 -31.17 17.03
N GLN A 48 1.64 -31.16 15.70
CA GLN A 48 1.60 -32.38 14.89
C GLN A 48 2.97 -32.89 14.46
N MET A 49 4.00 -32.04 14.49
CA MET A 49 5.36 -32.30 13.98
C MET A 49 5.39 -32.87 12.55
N SER A 50 4.39 -32.52 11.73
CA SER A 50 4.20 -33.06 10.39
C SER A 50 5.00 -32.28 9.35
N PHE A 51 5.95 -32.96 8.68
CA PHE A 51 6.79 -32.34 7.64
C PHE A 51 5.99 -31.74 6.47
N PRO A 52 4.95 -32.40 5.90
CA PRO A 52 4.11 -31.80 4.88
C PRO A 52 3.41 -30.50 5.33
N VAL A 53 2.96 -30.45 6.58
CA VAL A 53 2.34 -29.25 7.16
C VAL A 53 3.38 -28.14 7.29
N PHE A 54 4.60 -28.47 7.75
CA PHE A 54 5.69 -27.50 7.83
C PHE A 54 6.02 -26.86 6.48
N VAL A 55 6.25 -27.68 5.44
CA VAL A 55 6.56 -27.19 4.10
C VAL A 55 5.43 -26.34 3.53
N THR A 56 4.18 -26.77 3.72
CA THR A 56 3.00 -25.99 3.30
C THR A 56 2.93 -24.65 4.04
N ALA A 57 3.13 -24.66 5.36
CA ALA A 57 3.05 -23.47 6.20
C ALA A 57 4.11 -22.44 5.81
N VAL A 58 5.37 -22.88 5.71
CA VAL A 58 6.49 -22.02 5.30
C VAL A 58 6.32 -21.54 3.87
N GLY A 59 5.89 -22.41 2.95
CA GLY A 59 5.64 -22.04 1.55
C GLY A 59 4.57 -20.97 1.40
N MET A 60 3.43 -21.13 2.07
CA MET A 60 2.34 -20.13 2.04
C MET A 60 2.77 -18.82 2.69
N PHE A 61 3.46 -18.89 3.83
CA PHE A 61 3.97 -17.71 4.51
C PHE A 61 4.95 -16.94 3.63
N ALA A 62 6.00 -17.62 3.14
CA ALA A 62 7.06 -16.98 2.36
C ALA A 62 6.55 -16.44 1.02
N ALA A 63 5.71 -17.20 0.30
CA ALA A 63 5.16 -16.74 -0.98
C ALA A 63 4.22 -15.55 -0.80
N GLY A 64 3.31 -15.60 0.18
CA GLY A 64 2.43 -14.49 0.50
C GLY A 64 3.17 -13.24 0.96
N PHE A 65 4.20 -13.43 1.78
CA PHE A 65 5.05 -12.34 2.27
C PHE A 65 5.86 -11.69 1.14
N ALA A 66 6.42 -12.50 0.24
CA ALA A 66 7.14 -12.00 -0.94
C ALA A 66 6.23 -11.18 -1.87
N LEU A 67 4.98 -11.58 -2.07
CA LEU A 67 4.03 -10.81 -2.89
C LEU A 67 3.75 -9.42 -2.30
N GLN A 68 3.62 -9.31 -0.98
CA GLN A 68 3.43 -8.03 -0.30
C GLN A 68 4.66 -7.13 -0.46
N PHE A 69 5.85 -7.68 -0.27
CA PHE A 69 7.12 -6.96 -0.51
C PHE A 69 7.27 -6.52 -1.97
N ALA A 70 6.88 -7.36 -2.92
CA ALA A 70 6.88 -6.99 -4.34
C ALA A 70 5.92 -5.83 -4.62
N GLY A 71 4.75 -5.80 -3.99
CA GLY A 71 3.81 -4.67 -4.09
C GLY A 71 4.43 -3.35 -3.62
N HIS A 72 5.06 -3.37 -2.44
CA HIS A 72 5.77 -2.21 -1.90
C HIS A 72 6.95 -1.77 -2.77
N TYR A 73 7.75 -2.72 -3.25
CA TYR A 73 8.88 -2.43 -4.13
C TYR A 73 8.44 -1.77 -5.45
N LEU A 74 7.37 -2.29 -6.08
CA LEU A 74 6.81 -1.72 -7.31
C LEU A 74 6.17 -0.35 -7.09
N GLU A 75 5.63 -0.10 -5.90
CA GLU A 75 5.07 1.19 -5.50
C GLU A 75 6.14 2.20 -5.04
N GLY A 76 7.38 1.74 -4.81
CA GLY A 76 8.48 2.57 -4.30
C GLY A 76 8.32 2.96 -2.83
N THR A 77 7.52 2.21 -2.06
CA THR A 77 7.33 2.43 -0.62
C THR A 77 8.07 1.37 0.19
N ASP A 78 8.50 1.71 1.39
CA ASP A 78 9.10 0.74 2.30
C ASP A 78 7.98 -0.13 2.92
N PRO A 79 8.16 -1.45 3.10
CA PRO A 79 7.27 -2.31 3.87
C PRO A 79 7.19 -1.91 5.35
N GLY A 80 6.10 -2.26 6.04
CA GLY A 80 5.86 -1.85 7.42
C GLY A 80 6.96 -2.29 8.39
N GLU A 81 7.45 -3.51 8.23
CA GLU A 81 8.53 -4.11 9.00
C GLU A 81 9.84 -3.35 8.76
N VAL A 82 10.12 -3.00 7.50
CA VAL A 82 11.31 -2.22 7.15
C VAL A 82 11.23 -0.83 7.74
N ILE A 83 10.07 -0.17 7.72
CA ILE A 83 9.85 1.12 8.38
C ILE A 83 10.06 1.01 9.89
N TYR A 84 9.55 -0.05 10.52
CA TYR A 84 9.76 -0.28 11.95
C TYR A 84 11.26 -0.32 12.30
N PHE A 85 12.04 -1.10 11.55
CA PHE A 85 13.50 -1.17 11.76
C PHE A 85 14.21 0.13 11.39
N LYS A 86 13.89 0.75 10.25
CA LYS A 86 14.48 2.04 9.84
C LYS A 86 14.21 3.12 10.87
N ARG A 87 12.99 3.19 11.42
CA ARG A 87 12.62 4.10 12.50
C ARG A 87 13.44 3.81 13.77
N LEU A 88 13.63 2.53 14.11
CA LEU A 88 14.46 2.14 15.26
C LEU A 88 15.93 2.58 15.09
N PHE A 89 16.46 2.55 13.86
CA PHE A 89 17.84 2.93 13.55
C PHE A 89 18.01 4.40 13.09
N GLY A 90 16.95 5.20 13.09
CA GLY A 90 16.99 6.60 12.64
C GLY A 90 17.27 6.80 11.15
N VAL A 91 17.02 5.78 10.32
CA VAL A 91 17.25 5.80 8.88
C VAL A 91 16.03 6.39 8.16
N PRO A 92 16.20 7.25 7.14
CA PRO A 92 15.08 7.75 6.32
C PRO A 92 14.29 6.61 5.67
N TYR A 93 12.97 6.73 5.65
CA TYR A 93 12.05 5.74 5.09
C TYR A 93 10.92 6.40 4.30
N VAL A 94 10.34 5.66 3.35
CA VAL A 94 9.23 6.12 2.50
C VAL A 94 7.95 5.38 2.88
N GLU A 95 7.03 6.05 3.55
CA GLU A 95 5.76 5.44 4.01
C GLU A 95 4.63 5.53 3.00
N PHE A 96 4.62 6.58 2.17
CA PHE A 96 3.55 6.87 1.23
C PHE A 96 4.12 7.05 -0.18
N PRO A 97 3.40 6.57 -1.23
CA PRO A 97 3.85 6.74 -2.60
C PRO A 97 3.82 8.21 -3.02
N SER A 98 4.81 8.62 -3.83
CA SER A 98 4.86 9.94 -4.45
C SER A 98 3.82 10.05 -5.55
N GLY A 99 2.57 10.37 -5.19
CA GLY A 99 1.54 10.84 -6.12
C GLY A 99 1.25 9.96 -7.34
N HIS A 100 1.36 8.63 -7.29
CA HIS A 100 0.90 7.78 -8.39
C HIS A 100 -0.02 6.69 -7.86
N GLY A 101 -1.32 6.88 -8.08
CA GLY A 101 -2.39 5.91 -7.78
C GLY A 101 -3.67 6.30 -8.52
N PRO A 102 -4.64 5.39 -8.68
CA PRO A 102 -5.90 5.62 -9.36
C PRO A 102 -6.81 6.64 -8.64
N PHE A 103 -6.45 7.02 -7.40
CA PHE A 103 -7.12 8.07 -6.64
C PHE A 103 -6.29 9.37 -6.58
N HIS A 104 -5.33 9.59 -7.47
CA HIS A 104 -4.61 10.86 -7.51
C HIS A 104 -5.59 11.98 -7.85
N GLU A 105 -5.92 12.82 -6.87
CA GLU A 105 -6.50 14.12 -7.18
C GLU A 105 -5.48 14.90 -8.00
N PRO A 106 -5.86 15.44 -9.17
CA PRO A 106 -5.00 16.32 -9.93
C PRO A 106 -4.51 17.42 -9.00
N THR A 107 -3.20 17.52 -8.84
CA THR A 107 -2.61 18.60 -8.06
C THR A 107 -3.07 19.90 -8.72
N ALA A 108 -3.71 20.79 -7.95
CA ALA A 108 -4.16 22.12 -8.38
C ALA A 108 -3.03 23.03 -8.93
N ALA A 109 -1.81 22.52 -9.03
CA ALA A 109 -0.66 23.17 -9.65
C ALA A 109 -0.67 23.12 -11.19
N SER A 110 -1.50 22.29 -11.84
CA SER A 110 -1.56 22.23 -13.31
C SER A 110 -2.57 23.20 -13.95
N THR A 111 -3.43 23.85 -13.18
CA THR A 111 -4.41 24.82 -13.71
C THR A 111 -3.94 26.27 -13.62
N ALA A 112 -2.81 26.54 -12.96
CA ALA A 112 -2.25 27.89 -12.86
C ALA A 112 -1.44 28.31 -14.12
N ASP A 113 -1.02 27.36 -14.96
CA ASP A 113 -0.19 27.64 -16.14
C ASP A 113 -1.00 27.78 -17.45
N ALA A 114 -2.34 27.74 -17.36
CA ALA A 114 -3.25 27.92 -18.51
C ALA A 114 -3.98 29.28 -18.50
N GLY A 115 -3.56 30.22 -17.64
CA GLY A 115 -4.23 31.50 -17.41
C GLY A 115 -3.50 32.75 -17.93
N GLY A 116 -2.36 32.61 -18.61
CA GLY A 116 -1.51 33.74 -18.97
C GLY A 116 -1.22 33.85 -20.45
N GLU A 117 -2.15 34.42 -21.24
CA GLU A 117 -1.85 35.32 -22.38
C GLU A 117 -3.15 35.73 -23.10
N SER A 118 -3.66 36.94 -22.80
CA SER A 118 -4.25 37.87 -23.79
C SER A 118 -4.72 39.15 -23.09
N ALA A 119 -3.75 39.98 -22.72
CA ALA A 119 -3.97 41.42 -22.57
C ALA A 119 -2.97 42.13 -23.49
N GLY A 120 -3.44 42.55 -24.66
CA GLY A 120 -2.65 43.29 -25.65
C GLY A 120 -3.58 44.21 -26.41
N GLY A 121 -3.56 45.48 -26.02
CA GLY A 121 -4.50 46.51 -26.48
C GLY A 121 -4.27 46.94 -27.93
N SER A 122 -5.32 47.51 -28.52
CA SER A 122 -5.21 48.39 -29.68
C SER A 122 -6.01 49.65 -29.39
N GLY A 123 -5.28 50.76 -29.26
CA GLY A 123 -5.83 52.11 -29.27
C GLY A 123 -5.76 52.69 -30.69
N THR A 124 -6.86 53.35 -31.06
CA THR A 124 -6.97 54.60 -31.85
C THR A 124 -6.46 54.60 -33.31
N PRO A 125 -6.77 55.62 -34.15
CA PRO A 125 -7.35 56.96 -33.90
C PRO A 125 -8.87 57.09 -34.04
#